data_AF-A0A242NZR0-F1
#
_entry.id   AF-A0A242NZR0-F1
#
_cell.length_a   1.000
_cell.length_b   1.000
_cell.length_c   1.000
_cell.angle_alpha   90.00
_cell.angle_beta   90.00
_cell.angle_gamma   90.00
#
_symmetry.space_group_name_H-M   'P 1'
#
loop_
_entity.id
_entity.type
_entity.pdbx_description
1 polymer ?
#
loop_
_entity_poly.entity_id
_entity_poly.type
_entity_poly.pdbx_seq_one_letter_code
_entity_poly.pdbx_strand_id
1 'polypeptide(L)' 'MYHGQCFEDADKLIEKIEEYIEYYNTKRIKAKLKGLTPVEYRNQALQAA' A
#
# COMPACT_ATOMS: atom_id res chain seq x y z
N MET A 1 -5.23 10.38 0.58
CA MET A 1 -4.30 10.34 1.73
C MET A 1 -4.94 11.14 2.85
N TYR A 2 -4.94 10.61 4.06
CA TYR A 2 -5.69 11.05 5.25
C TYR A 2 -5.27 12.43 5.82
N HIS A 3 -4.69 13.30 5.00
CA HIS A 3 -4.32 14.65 5.41
C HIS A 3 -5.58 15.44 5.78
N GLY A 4 -5.60 15.99 7.00
CA GLY A 4 -6.72 16.75 7.52
C GLY A 4 -7.87 15.92 8.10
N GLN A 5 -7.72 14.60 8.24
CA GLN A 5 -8.68 13.79 8.98
C GLN A 5 -8.38 13.79 10.48
N CYS A 6 -9.42 14.01 11.27
CA CYS A 6 -9.41 13.77 12.71
C CYS A 6 -9.97 12.37 12.98
N PHE A 7 -9.23 11.57 13.73
CA PHE A 7 -9.68 10.27 14.20
C PHE A 7 -10.21 10.43 15.62
N GLU A 8 -11.35 9.79 15.89
CA GLU A 8 -12.01 9.87 17.19
C GLU A 8 -11.25 9.11 18.28
N ASP A 9 -10.53 8.06 17.89
CA ASP A 9 -9.75 7.20 18.76
C ASP A 9 -8.53 6.61 18.02
N ALA A 10 -7.59 6.07 18.79
CA ALA A 10 -6.35 5.51 18.26
C ALA A 10 -6.59 4.22 17.44
N ASP A 11 -7.60 3.42 17.80
CA ASP A 11 -7.88 2.15 17.14
C ASP A 11 -8.36 2.39 15.69
N LYS A 12 -9.24 3.38 15.48
CA LYS A 12 -9.66 3.82 14.14
C LYS A 12 -8.50 4.33 13.30
N LEU A 13 -7.56 5.05 13.90
CA LEU A 13 -6.36 5.50 13.19
C LEU A 13 -5.51 4.29 12.75
N ILE A 14 -5.30 3.32 13.65
CA ILE A 14 -4.55 2.10 13.37
C ILE A 14 -5.20 1.32 12.23
N GLU A 15 -6.52 1.10 12.28
CA GLU A 15 -7.28 0.42 11.23
C GLU A 15 -7.07 1.11 9.87
N LYS A 16 -7.18 2.44 9.80
CA LYS A 16 -6.97 3.18 8.55
C LYS A 16 -5.53 3.15 8.05
N ILE A 17 -4.55 3.07 8.95
CA ILE A 17 -3.16 2.88 8.55
C ILE A 17 -2.96 1.47 7.98
N GLU A 18 -3.52 0.43 8.60
CA GLU A 18 -3.42 -0.95 8.13
C GLU A 18 -4.07 -1.13 6.74
N GLU A 19 -5.29 -0.61 6.57
CA GLU A 19 -5.97 -0.58 5.26
C GLU A 19 -5.12 0.13 4.19
N TYR A 20 -4.48 1.24 4.56
CA TYR A 20 -3.61 1.98 3.66
C TYR A 20 -2.36 1.20 3.27
N ILE A 21 -1.72 0.52 4.23
CA ILE A 21 -0.55 -0.32 4.00
C ILE A 21 -0.91 -1.46 3.06
N GLU A 22 -2.05 -2.13 3.27
CA GLU A 22 -2.53 -3.19 2.38
C GLU A 22 -2.74 -2.63 0.96
N TYR A 23 -3.55 -1.58 0.83
CA TYR A 23 -3.80 -0.93 -0.45
C TYR A 23 -2.50 -0.56 -1.17
N TYR A 24 -1.56 0.06 -0.47
CA TYR A 24 -0.31 0.51 -1.05
C TYR A 24 0.54 -0.66 -1.57
N ASN A 25 0.57 -1.77 -0.84
CA ASN A 25 1.41 -2.91 -1.18
C ASN A 25 0.79 -3.81 -2.27
N THR A 26 -0.52 -4.03 -2.23
CA THR A 26 -1.18 -5.09 -3.03
C THR A 26 -2.12 -4.56 -4.09
N LYS A 27 -2.59 -3.31 -4.00
CA LYS A 27 -3.61 -2.76 -4.93
C LYS A 27 -3.08 -1.57 -5.73
N ARG A 28 -2.13 -0.81 -5.20
CA ARG A 28 -1.62 0.40 -5.84
C ARG A 28 -0.69 0.07 -7.01
N ILE A 29 -1.18 0.33 -8.22
CA ILE A 29 -0.40 0.25 -9.46
C ILE A 29 0.53 1.47 -9.61
N LYS A 30 1.77 1.23 -10.06
CA LYS A 30 2.74 2.30 -10.36
C LYS A 30 3.29 2.19 -11.78
N ALA A 31 3.19 3.28 -12.55
CA ALA A 31 3.76 3.37 -13.90
C ALA A 31 5.27 3.07 -13.93
N LYS A 32 6.02 3.56 -12.93
CA LYS A 32 7.47 3.25 -12.79
C LYS A 32 7.77 1.77 -12.55
N LEU A 33 6.79 1.01 -12.06
CA LEU A 33 6.88 -0.44 -11.89
C LEU A 33 6.23 -1.19 -13.06
N LYS A 34 6.15 -0.54 -14.24
CA LYS A 34 5.52 -1.11 -15.45
C LYS A 34 4.07 -1.56 -15.25
N GLY A 35 3.33 -0.84 -14.41
CA GLY A 35 1.93 -1.16 -14.13
C GLY A 35 1.73 -2.20 -13.03
N LEU A 36 2.80 -2.62 -12.34
CA LEU A 36 2.72 -3.58 -11.25
C LEU A 36 2.48 -2.89 -9.89
N THR A 37 1.92 -3.67 -8.98
CA THR A 37 1.90 -3.34 -7.55
C THR A 37 3.29 -3.55 -6.94
N PRO A 38 3.59 -2.94 -5.77
CA PRO A 38 4.86 -3.15 -5.10
C PRO A 38 5.18 -4.62 -4.78
N VAL A 39 4.18 -5.42 -4.38
CA VAL A 39 4.37 -6.85 -4.10
C VAL A 39 4.68 -7.62 -5.38
N GLU A 40 3.90 -7.43 -6.44
CA GLU A 40 4.13 -8.11 -7.73
C GLU A 40 5.51 -7.80 -8.30
N TYR A 41 5.93 -6.53 -8.23
CA TYR A 41 7.26 -6.13 -8.68
C TYR A 41 8.38 -6.85 -7.91
N ARG A 42 8.25 -6.99 -6.59
CA ARG A 42 9.23 -7.75 -5.77
C ARG A 42 9.24 -9.22 -6.13
N ASN A 43 8.07 -9.83 -6.31
CA ASN A 43 7.96 -11.25 -6.67
C ASN A 43 8.58 -11.51 -8.04
N GLN A 44 8.35 -10.63 -9.03
CA GLN A 44 8.99 -10.73 -10.33
C GLN A 44 10.52 -10.64 -10.24
N ALA A 45 11.04 -9.73 -9.42
CA ALA A 45 12.48 -9.61 -9.22
C ALA A 45 13.09 -10.86 -8.56
N LEU A 46 12.38 -11.49 -7.62
CA LEU A 46 12.80 -12.74 -6.98
C LEU A 46 12.78 -13.94 -7.93
N GLN A 47 11.84 -13.99 -8.88
CA GLN A 47 11.77 -15.05 -9.89
C GLN A 47 12.82 -14.92 -10.99
N ALA A 48 13.35 -13.70 -11.21
CA ALA A 48 14.37 -13.42 -12.20
C ALA A 48 15.81 -13.57 -11.66
N ALA A 49 15.95 -13.85 -10.36
CA ALA A 49 17.23 -14.15 -9.69
C ALA A 49 17.56 -15.64 -9.78
#